data_AF-A0A4V7I996-F1
#
_entry.id   AF-A0A4V7I996-F1
#
_cell.length_a   1.000
_cell.length_b   1.000
_cell.length_c   1.000
_cell.angle_alpha   90.00
_cell.angle_beta   90.00
_cell.angle_gamma   90.00
#
_symmetry.space_group_name_H-M   'P 1'
#
loop_
_entity.id
_entity.type
_entity.pdbx_description
1 polymer ?
#
loop_
_entity_poly.entity_id
_entity_poly.type
_entity_poly.pdbx_seq_one_letter_code
_entity_poly.pdbx_strand_id
1 'polypeptide(L)'
;MYYQFNSDIVPDSQQVFIKELLNCKNFDNSDRLLGLSKGRGTTWFLYTQDKLGVDVVLRHYYRGGLFGKFVKDRYLFKTLNKTRALQEFDLLTQMRAWNLPVPRPIAVKIQRSPLCYQADILLEKIADTQDLSQLLQLQPLTNEDYQQIGQLIRQLHDHQVHHSDLNIHNILREKESGKFWLIDFDKCQIQAGQEWKQANLARLLRSFNKEQERLHIYFNSENWQALEQGYYR
;
A
#
# COMPACT_ATOMS: atom_id res chain seq x y z
N MET A 1 -19.64 -2.01 -15.98
CA MET A 1 -18.33 -1.46 -15.54
C MET A 1 -18.62 -0.43 -14.47
N TYR A 2 -17.83 -0.36 -13.40
CA TYR A 2 -18.05 0.54 -12.27
C TYR A 2 -16.76 1.33 -11.98
N TYR A 3 -16.92 2.60 -11.63
CA TYR A 3 -15.84 3.46 -11.15
C TYR A 3 -16.28 4.14 -9.86
N GLN A 4 -15.34 4.34 -8.96
CA GLN A 4 -15.52 5.19 -7.79
C GLN A 4 -14.31 6.10 -7.68
N PHE A 5 -14.58 7.38 -7.45
CA PHE A 5 -13.59 8.44 -7.31
C PHE A 5 -13.64 8.95 -5.88
N ASN A 6 -12.50 9.39 -5.36
CA ASN A 6 -12.46 10.08 -4.09
C ASN A 6 -12.99 11.51 -4.29
N SER A 7 -14.22 11.76 -3.84
CA SER A 7 -14.93 13.03 -4.02
C SER A 7 -14.22 14.22 -3.40
N ASP A 8 -13.38 13.99 -2.39
CA ASP A 8 -12.71 15.07 -1.65
C ASP A 8 -11.52 15.66 -2.42
N ILE A 9 -11.03 14.94 -3.44
CA ILE A 9 -9.81 15.33 -4.18
C ILE A 9 -9.96 15.24 -5.70
N VAL A 10 -10.96 14.52 -6.22
CA VAL A 10 -11.17 14.35 -7.66
C VAL A 10 -12.38 15.17 -8.11
N PRO A 11 -12.18 16.38 -8.67
CA PRO A 11 -13.26 17.12 -9.32
C PRO A 11 -13.75 16.39 -10.59
N ASP A 12 -14.99 16.64 -10.98
CA ASP A 12 -15.62 16.03 -12.17
C ASP A 12 -14.80 16.25 -13.45
N SER A 13 -14.12 17.40 -13.56
CA SER A 13 -13.24 17.74 -14.70
C SER A 13 -12.05 16.80 -14.87
N GLN A 14 -11.59 16.13 -13.81
CA GLN A 14 -10.45 15.21 -13.84
C GLN A 14 -10.87 13.75 -14.05
N GLN A 15 -12.16 13.41 -13.88
CA GLN A 15 -12.61 12.01 -13.96
C GLN A 15 -12.43 11.39 -15.34
N VAL A 16 -12.50 12.17 -16.42
CA VAL A 16 -12.27 11.67 -17.79
C VAL A 16 -10.84 11.15 -17.92
N PHE A 17 -9.85 11.94 -17.51
CA PHE A 17 -8.44 11.55 -17.53
C PHE A 17 -8.15 10.35 -16.62
N ILE A 18 -8.73 10.31 -15.41
CA ILE A 18 -8.55 9.16 -14.51
C ILE A 18 -9.14 7.87 -15.13
N LYS A 19 -10.28 7.96 -15.82
CA LYS A 19 -10.85 6.80 -16.54
C LYS A 19 -9.91 6.33 -17.65
N GLU A 20 -9.25 7.24 -18.38
CA GLU A 20 -8.25 6.86 -19.40
C GLU A 20 -7.10 6.08 -18.77
N LEU A 21 -6.54 6.56 -17.65
CA LEU A 21 -5.49 5.86 -16.91
C LEU A 21 -5.94 4.46 -16.47
N LEU A 22 -7.11 4.34 -15.85
CA LEU A 22 -7.68 3.06 -15.38
C LEU A 22 -8.05 2.11 -16.54
N ASN A 23 -8.23 2.62 -17.76
CA ASN A 23 -8.53 1.82 -18.94
C ASN A 23 -7.30 1.37 -19.71
N CYS A 24 -6.20 2.10 -19.57
CA CYS A 24 -4.92 1.72 -20.12
C CYS A 24 -4.41 0.42 -19.45
N LYS A 25 -3.95 -0.53 -20.26
CA LYS A 25 -3.45 -1.83 -19.79
C LYS A 25 -1.93 -1.91 -19.73
N ASN A 26 -1.23 -1.02 -20.42
CA ASN A 26 0.23 -1.00 -20.46
C ASN A 26 0.73 0.43 -20.65
N PHE A 27 1.70 0.83 -19.83
CA PHE A 27 2.33 2.15 -19.86
C PHE A 27 3.79 2.14 -20.33
N ASP A 28 4.32 1.01 -20.82
CA ASP A 28 5.74 0.86 -21.20
C ASP A 28 6.26 1.98 -22.14
N ASN A 29 5.42 2.49 -23.04
CA ASN A 29 5.76 3.57 -23.98
C ASN A 29 5.06 4.90 -23.67
N SER A 30 4.53 5.06 -22.46
CA SER A 30 3.88 6.31 -22.06
C SER A 30 4.91 7.34 -21.63
N ASP A 31 4.75 8.57 -22.12
CA ASP A 31 5.45 9.78 -21.65
C ASP A 31 5.19 10.10 -20.17
N ARG A 32 4.13 9.52 -19.59
CA ARG A 32 3.79 9.64 -18.17
C ARG A 32 4.47 8.60 -17.30
N LEU A 33 5.19 7.61 -17.84
CA LEU A 33 5.80 6.56 -17.03
C LEU A 33 7.01 7.08 -16.23
N LEU A 34 6.88 7.15 -14.91
CA LEU A 34 7.98 7.47 -13.99
C LEU A 34 8.80 6.23 -13.63
N GLY A 35 8.17 5.06 -13.66
CA GLY A 35 8.79 3.79 -13.34
C GLY A 35 7.76 2.69 -13.15
N LEU A 36 8.24 1.47 -12.94
CA LEU A 36 7.40 0.31 -12.68
C LEU A 36 8.03 -0.60 -11.65
N SER A 37 7.18 -1.31 -10.90
CA SER A 37 7.60 -2.41 -10.04
C SER A 37 6.89 -3.69 -10.47
N LYS A 38 7.65 -4.79 -10.54
CA LYS A 38 7.15 -6.12 -10.91
C LYS A 38 7.13 -7.02 -9.68
N GLY A 39 5.97 -7.63 -9.43
CA GLY A 39 5.79 -8.66 -8.41
C GLY A 39 4.75 -9.67 -8.88
N ARG A 40 3.64 -9.80 -8.13
CA ARG A 40 2.47 -10.59 -8.58
C ARG A 40 1.78 -9.99 -9.82
N GLY A 41 2.02 -8.72 -10.07
CA GLY A 41 1.56 -7.94 -11.21
C GLY A 41 2.50 -6.75 -11.43
N THR A 42 2.17 -5.91 -12.41
CA THR A 42 2.86 -4.64 -12.63
C THR A 42 2.16 -3.53 -11.84
N THR A 43 2.96 -2.78 -11.08
CA THR A 43 2.56 -1.51 -10.48
C THR A 43 3.20 -0.40 -11.29
N TRP A 44 2.38 0.51 -11.82
CA TRP A 44 2.84 1.62 -12.66
C TRP A 44 2.90 2.90 -11.83
N PHE A 45 4.04 3.58 -11.84
CA PHE A 45 4.21 4.90 -11.25
C PHE A 45 4.10 5.92 -12.39
N LEU A 46 3.13 6.82 -12.29
CA LEU A 46 2.76 7.71 -13.39
C LEU A 46 2.84 9.18 -12.98
N TYR A 47 3.39 9.98 -13.88
CA TYR A 47 3.43 11.43 -13.80
C TYR A 47 2.06 12.00 -14.13
N THR A 48 1.47 12.64 -13.13
CA THR A 48 0.13 13.24 -13.25
C THR A 48 0.01 14.59 -12.55
N GLN A 49 1.13 15.19 -12.11
CA GLN A 49 1.14 16.53 -11.51
C GLN A 49 0.42 17.56 -12.38
N ASP A 50 0.60 17.52 -13.71
CA ASP A 50 0.00 18.44 -14.68
C ASP A 50 -1.53 18.35 -14.77
N LYS A 51 -2.12 17.20 -14.39
CA LYS A 51 -3.56 16.95 -14.49
C LYS A 51 -4.27 16.86 -13.14
N LEU A 52 -3.59 16.29 -12.14
CA LEU A 52 -4.15 15.93 -10.85
C LEU A 52 -3.46 16.65 -9.67
N GLY A 53 -2.33 17.33 -9.90
CA GLY A 53 -1.53 17.95 -8.83
C GLY A 53 -0.81 16.95 -7.91
N VAL A 54 -0.82 15.67 -8.27
CA VAL A 54 -0.11 14.59 -7.59
C VAL A 54 0.36 13.57 -8.63
N ASP A 55 1.40 12.81 -8.31
CA ASP A 55 1.75 11.60 -9.04
C ASP A 55 0.96 10.41 -8.50
N VAL A 56 0.80 9.37 -9.32
CA VAL A 56 -0.07 8.24 -8.99
C VAL A 56 0.60 6.90 -9.15
N VAL A 57 0.09 5.94 -8.38
CA VAL A 57 0.40 4.52 -8.46
C VAL A 57 -0.84 3.80 -8.96
N LEU A 58 -0.73 3.14 -10.11
CA LEU A 58 -1.78 2.30 -10.69
C LEU A 58 -1.43 0.83 -10.50
N ARG A 59 -2.36 0.08 -9.89
CA ARG A 59 -2.22 -1.36 -9.67
C ARG A 59 -3.42 -2.14 -10.19
N HIS A 60 -3.16 -3.17 -10.97
CA HIS A 60 -4.14 -4.20 -11.32
C HIS A 60 -4.13 -5.34 -10.29
N TYR A 61 -5.31 -5.80 -9.85
CA TYR A 61 -5.40 -6.89 -8.88
C TYR A 61 -5.30 -8.25 -9.56
N TYR A 62 -4.24 -9.00 -9.26
CA TYR A 62 -4.07 -10.38 -9.70
C TYR A 62 -4.36 -11.38 -8.57
N ARG A 63 -4.94 -12.55 -8.91
CA ARG A 63 -5.14 -13.66 -7.97
C ARG A 63 -3.80 -14.34 -7.63
N GLY A 64 -3.55 -14.57 -6.35
CA GLY A 64 -2.41 -15.39 -5.87
C GLY A 64 -2.78 -16.84 -5.55
N GLY A 65 -1.79 -17.68 -5.21
CA GLY A 65 -1.95 -19.09 -4.81
C GLY A 65 -1.95 -20.08 -5.99
N LEU A 66 -2.12 -21.38 -5.71
CA LEU A 66 -2.14 -22.46 -6.73
C LEU A 66 -3.18 -22.22 -7.85
N PHE A 67 -4.32 -21.60 -7.54
CA PHE A 67 -5.34 -21.20 -8.52
C PHE A 67 -4.95 -19.98 -9.38
N GLY A 68 -4.00 -19.15 -8.92
CA GLY A 68 -3.41 -18.05 -9.70
C GLY A 68 -2.51 -18.51 -10.84
N LYS A 69 -2.20 -19.81 -10.95
CA LYS A 69 -1.50 -20.38 -12.12
C LYS A 69 -2.41 -20.56 -13.34
N PHE A 70 -3.73 -20.67 -13.14
CA PHE A 70 -4.72 -20.95 -14.20
C PHE A 70 -5.69 -19.79 -14.48
N VAL A 71 -6.06 -18.99 -13.47
CA VAL A 71 -6.92 -17.80 -13.65
C VAL A 71 -6.28 -16.61 -12.90
N LYS A 72 -5.49 -15.82 -13.63
CA LYS A 72 -4.64 -14.76 -13.04
C LYS A 72 -5.40 -13.49 -12.68
N ASP A 73 -6.51 -13.18 -13.32
CA ASP A 73 -7.09 -11.81 -13.36
C ASP A 73 -8.55 -11.70 -12.88
N ARG A 74 -9.27 -12.81 -12.72
CA ARG A 74 -10.71 -12.80 -12.41
C ARG A 74 -10.97 -13.28 -11.00
N TYR A 75 -11.75 -12.57 -10.20
CA TYR A 75 -12.23 -12.96 -8.86
C TYR A 75 -13.71 -13.33 -8.88
N LEU A 76 -14.17 -14.27 -8.05
CA LEU A 76 -15.60 -14.56 -7.94
C LEU A 76 -16.35 -13.32 -7.44
N PHE A 77 -17.37 -12.91 -8.18
CA PHE A 77 -18.15 -11.73 -7.83
C PHE A 77 -19.30 -12.13 -6.91
N LYS A 78 -19.26 -11.63 -5.67
CA LYS A 78 -20.39 -11.73 -4.72
C LYS A 78 -21.20 -10.43 -4.76
N THR A 79 -20.55 -9.33 -4.41
CA THR A 79 -21.11 -7.96 -4.39
C THR A 79 -19.99 -6.96 -4.64
N LEU A 80 -20.34 -5.71 -5.04
CA LEU A 80 -19.35 -4.65 -5.29
C LEU A 80 -18.49 -4.35 -4.06
N ASN A 81 -19.12 -4.17 -2.89
CA ASN A 81 -18.46 -3.89 -1.60
C ASN A 81 -17.57 -5.03 -1.07
N LYS A 82 -17.60 -6.21 -1.69
CA LYS A 82 -16.71 -7.34 -1.37
C LYS A 82 -15.58 -7.51 -2.39
N THR A 83 -15.42 -6.56 -3.31
CA THR A 83 -14.28 -6.53 -4.21
C THR A 83 -13.05 -5.95 -3.50
N ARG A 84 -11.89 -6.62 -3.65
CA ARG A 84 -10.65 -6.24 -2.97
C ARG A 84 -10.28 -4.76 -3.13
N ALA A 85 -10.34 -4.25 -4.37
CA ALA A 85 -9.98 -2.87 -4.64
C ALA A 85 -10.91 -1.88 -3.95
N LEU A 86 -12.22 -2.15 -3.91
CA LEU A 86 -13.16 -1.27 -3.23
C LEU A 86 -12.99 -1.32 -1.71
N GLN A 87 -12.74 -2.51 -1.14
CA GLN A 87 -12.44 -2.64 0.29
C GLN A 87 -11.17 -1.87 0.69
N GLU A 88 -10.12 -1.93 -0.12
CA GLU A 88 -8.90 -1.18 0.13
C GLU A 88 -9.12 0.32 -0.05
N PHE A 89 -9.85 0.74 -1.09
CA PHE A 89 -10.22 2.14 -1.30
C PHE A 89 -10.97 2.70 -0.09
N ASP A 90 -12.03 2.01 0.36
CA ASP A 90 -12.84 2.45 1.49
C ASP A 90 -12.03 2.48 2.80
N LEU A 91 -11.16 1.48 3.03
CA LEU A 91 -10.26 1.45 4.19
C LEU A 91 -9.28 2.63 4.16
N LEU A 92 -8.62 2.87 3.02
CA LEU A 92 -7.67 3.97 2.87
C LEU A 92 -8.37 5.33 3.06
N THR A 93 -9.58 5.51 2.53
CA THR A 93 -10.37 6.72 2.73
C THR A 93 -10.61 6.95 4.22
N GLN A 94 -11.04 5.92 4.95
CA GLN A 94 -11.25 6.01 6.40
C GLN A 94 -9.94 6.31 7.17
N MET A 95 -8.84 5.67 6.81
CA MET A 95 -7.54 5.90 7.45
C MET A 95 -7.00 7.31 7.20
N ARG A 96 -7.25 7.89 6.02
CA ARG A 96 -6.93 9.29 5.72
C ARG A 96 -7.80 10.25 6.54
N ALA A 97 -9.07 9.93 6.77
CA ALA A 97 -9.94 10.70 7.66
C ALA A 97 -9.45 10.67 9.13
N TRP A 98 -8.72 9.62 9.54
CA TRP A 98 -8.02 9.54 10.82
C TRP A 98 -6.62 10.16 10.80
N ASN A 99 -6.22 10.83 9.71
CA ASN A 99 -4.90 11.42 9.53
C ASN A 99 -3.73 10.43 9.63
N LEU A 100 -3.95 9.14 9.36
CA LEU A 100 -2.88 8.15 9.33
C LEU A 100 -2.00 8.34 8.08
N PRO A 101 -0.67 8.11 8.18
CA PRO A 101 0.25 8.28 7.07
C PRO A 101 0.21 7.07 6.14
N VAL A 102 -0.84 7.04 5.31
CA VAL A 102 -1.12 6.04 4.28
C VAL A 102 -1.35 6.72 2.93
N PRO A 103 -1.24 6.01 1.78
CA PRO A 103 -1.51 6.62 0.48
C PRO A 103 -2.96 7.10 0.39
N ARG A 104 -3.19 8.26 -0.23
CA ARG A 104 -4.55 8.72 -0.49
C ARG A 104 -5.15 7.90 -1.64
N PRO A 105 -6.35 7.33 -1.49
CA PRO A 105 -7.00 6.65 -2.61
C PRO A 105 -7.58 7.69 -3.57
N ILE A 106 -7.35 7.52 -4.87
CA ILE A 106 -7.83 8.45 -5.91
C ILE A 106 -9.05 7.89 -6.61
N ALA A 107 -8.95 6.65 -7.11
CA ALA A 107 -10.07 6.00 -7.77
C ALA A 107 -9.91 4.48 -7.79
N VAL A 108 -11.03 3.78 -7.99
CA VAL A 108 -11.07 2.36 -8.34
C VAL A 108 -11.93 2.12 -9.56
N LYS A 109 -11.60 1.06 -10.28
CA LYS A 109 -12.40 0.53 -11.39
C LYS A 109 -12.66 -0.95 -11.15
N ILE A 110 -13.92 -1.35 -11.32
CA ILE A 110 -14.36 -2.75 -11.26
C ILE A 110 -15.00 -3.13 -12.60
N GLN A 111 -14.45 -4.14 -13.27
CA GLN A 111 -15.01 -4.74 -14.49
C GLN A 111 -15.65 -6.08 -14.15
N ARG A 112 -16.99 -6.13 -14.14
CA ARG A 112 -17.76 -7.35 -13.87
C ARG A 112 -17.99 -8.16 -15.15
N SER A 113 -17.84 -9.48 -15.03
CA SER A 113 -18.36 -10.54 -15.91
C SER A 113 -19.43 -11.35 -15.14
N PRO A 114 -20.27 -12.19 -15.78
CA PRO A 114 -21.43 -12.81 -15.12
C PRO A 114 -21.16 -13.46 -13.75
N LEU A 115 -20.00 -14.11 -13.56
CA LEU A 115 -19.61 -14.75 -12.29
C LEU A 115 -18.33 -14.16 -11.65
N CYS A 116 -17.67 -13.22 -12.33
CA CYS A 116 -16.32 -12.79 -11.98
C CYS A 116 -16.12 -11.27 -12.05
N TYR A 117 -15.03 -10.75 -11.48
CA TYR A 117 -14.61 -9.37 -11.65
C TYR A 117 -13.09 -9.23 -11.79
N GLN A 118 -12.68 -8.17 -12.50
CA GLN A 118 -11.34 -7.60 -12.50
C GLN A 118 -11.38 -6.25 -11.79
N ALA A 119 -10.26 -5.83 -11.21
CA ALA A 119 -10.18 -4.57 -10.51
C ALA A 119 -8.84 -3.86 -10.70
N ASP A 120 -8.92 -2.53 -10.76
CA ASP A 120 -7.79 -1.62 -10.81
C ASP A 120 -7.97 -0.58 -9.69
N ILE A 121 -6.87 -0.17 -9.04
CA ILE A 121 -6.85 0.92 -8.06
C ILE A 121 -5.79 1.96 -8.45
N LEU A 122 -6.16 3.22 -8.30
CA LEU A 122 -5.28 4.38 -8.46
C LEU A 122 -5.11 5.04 -7.09
N LEU A 123 -3.87 5.10 -6.62
CA LEU A 123 -3.48 5.70 -5.35
C LEU A 123 -2.53 6.87 -5.60
N GLU A 124 -2.48 7.82 -4.68
CA GLU A 124 -1.42 8.83 -4.63
C GLU A 124 -0.06 8.14 -4.46
N LYS A 125 0.91 8.51 -5.29
CA LYS A 125 2.31 8.17 -5.08
C LYS A 125 2.85 9.09 -4.00
N ILE A 126 3.33 8.51 -2.90
CA ILE A 126 4.01 9.27 -1.86
C ILE A 126 5.32 9.80 -2.45
N ALA A 127 5.51 11.12 -2.42
CA ALA A 127 6.66 11.80 -3.01
C ALA A 127 7.92 11.57 -2.15
N ASP A 128 9.07 11.54 -2.80
CA ASP A 128 10.40 11.54 -2.15
C ASP A 128 10.59 10.50 -1.03
N THR A 129 9.91 9.36 -1.13
CA THR A 129 10.08 8.24 -0.21
C THR A 129 11.06 7.20 -0.72
N GLN A 130 11.69 6.50 0.22
CA GLN A 130 12.46 5.29 -0.03
C GLN A 130 11.88 4.10 0.75
N ASP A 131 11.91 2.93 0.12
CA ASP A 131 11.60 1.66 0.76
C ASP A 131 12.56 1.38 1.93
N LEU A 132 12.02 0.97 3.08
CA LEU A 132 12.83 0.76 4.28
C LEU A 132 13.87 -0.35 4.11
N SER A 133 13.55 -1.43 3.39
CA SER A 133 14.53 -2.49 3.09
C SER A 133 15.66 -1.99 2.21
N GLN A 134 15.39 -1.10 1.26
CA GLN A 134 16.42 -0.47 0.43
C GLN A 134 17.28 0.51 1.24
N LEU A 135 16.65 1.32 2.08
CA LEU A 135 17.37 2.27 2.94
C LEU A 135 18.33 1.56 3.89
N LEU A 136 17.87 0.48 4.53
CA LEU A 136 18.67 -0.29 5.48
C LEU A 136 19.77 -1.13 4.82
N GLN A 137 19.84 -1.24 3.50
CA GLN A 137 21.04 -1.77 2.82
C GLN A 137 22.16 -0.73 2.72
N LEU A 138 21.80 0.55 2.75
CA LEU A 138 22.71 1.66 2.51
C LEU A 138 23.24 2.23 3.82
N GLN A 139 22.39 2.35 4.84
CA GLN A 139 22.75 2.99 6.11
C GLN A 139 21.91 2.46 7.29
N PRO A 140 22.44 2.54 8.53
CA PRO A 140 21.65 2.29 9.72
C PRO A 140 20.64 3.43 9.97
N LEU A 141 19.60 3.10 10.74
CA LEU A 141 18.67 4.08 11.32
C LEU A 141 18.97 4.27 12.80
N THR A 142 18.53 5.40 13.36
CA THR A 142 18.67 5.64 14.81
C THR A 142 17.59 4.90 15.60
N ASN A 143 17.75 4.80 16.92
CA ASN A 143 16.72 4.22 17.77
C ASN A 143 15.43 5.06 17.75
N GLU A 144 15.53 6.37 17.58
CA GLU A 144 14.38 7.26 17.42
C GLU A 144 13.60 6.97 16.14
N ASP A 145 14.27 6.68 15.02
CA ASP A 145 13.60 6.26 13.78
C ASP A 145 12.80 4.95 14.02
N TYR A 146 13.40 3.95 14.68
CA TYR A 146 12.70 2.70 15.00
C TYR A 146 11.52 2.92 15.94
N GLN A 147 11.66 3.79 16.94
CA GLN A 147 10.56 4.18 17.82
C GLN A 147 9.40 4.84 17.04
N GLN A 148 9.69 5.69 16.06
CA GLN A 148 8.66 6.28 15.18
C GLN A 148 7.92 5.23 14.36
N ILE A 149 8.62 4.20 13.86
CA ILE A 149 7.98 3.06 13.19
C ILE A 149 7.05 2.32 14.16
N GLY A 150 7.50 2.07 15.40
CA GLY A 150 6.68 1.46 16.44
C GLY A 150 5.40 2.25 16.73
N GLN A 151 5.53 3.57 16.88
CA GLN A 151 4.40 4.48 17.09
C GLN A 151 3.44 4.51 15.91
N LEU A 152 3.95 4.50 14.68
CA LEU A 152 3.14 4.42 13.47
C LEU A 152 2.28 3.14 13.45
N ILE A 153 2.88 1.99 13.73
CA ILE A 153 2.15 0.71 13.81
C ILE A 153 1.12 0.76 14.94
N ARG A 154 1.48 1.36 16.08
CA ARG A 154 0.56 1.53 17.21
C ARG A 154 -0.67 2.36 16.84
N GLN A 155 -0.50 3.47 16.12
CA GLN A 155 -1.61 4.30 15.64
C GLN A 155 -2.60 3.49 14.78
N LEU A 156 -2.10 2.65 13.86
CA LEU A 156 -2.97 1.74 13.10
C LEU A 156 -3.73 0.77 14.01
N HIS A 157 -3.03 0.16 14.95
CA HIS A 157 -3.59 -0.83 15.86
C HIS A 157 -4.62 -0.24 16.84
N ASP A 158 -4.45 1.02 17.23
CA ASP A 158 -5.43 1.74 18.08
C ASP A 158 -6.73 1.99 17.31
N HIS A 159 -6.66 2.24 16.01
CA HIS A 159 -7.81 2.26 15.10
C HIS A 159 -8.30 0.86 14.67
N GLN A 160 -7.75 -0.21 15.26
CA GLN A 160 -8.09 -1.60 14.95
C GLN A 160 -7.82 -2.01 13.49
N VAL A 161 -6.90 -1.32 12.80
CA VAL A 161 -6.51 -1.66 11.44
C VAL A 161 -5.53 -2.81 11.46
N HIS A 162 -5.97 -3.98 10.99
CA HIS A 162 -5.11 -5.15 10.83
C HIS A 162 -4.46 -5.15 9.44
N HIS A 163 -3.14 -4.94 9.42
CA HIS A 163 -2.37 -4.93 8.19
C HIS A 163 -1.97 -6.36 7.76
N SER A 164 -2.69 -6.93 6.80
CA SER A 164 -2.62 -8.36 6.47
C SER A 164 -1.24 -8.83 5.97
N ASP A 165 -0.39 -7.91 5.51
CA ASP A 165 0.97 -8.17 5.06
C ASP A 165 1.98 -7.13 5.60
N LEU A 166 1.94 -6.87 6.91
CA LEU A 166 2.90 -5.92 7.53
C LEU A 166 4.33 -6.47 7.41
N ASN A 167 5.14 -5.83 6.60
CA ASN A 167 6.52 -6.22 6.30
C ASN A 167 7.36 -4.97 5.98
N ILE A 168 8.69 -5.12 5.95
CA ILE A 168 9.58 -3.97 5.83
C ILE A 168 9.52 -3.28 4.45
N HIS A 169 9.10 -3.99 3.40
CA HIS A 169 8.94 -3.41 2.06
C HIS A 169 7.66 -2.55 1.94
N ASN A 170 6.78 -2.66 2.93
CA ASN A 170 5.55 -1.86 3.01
C ASN A 170 5.71 -0.65 3.93
N ILE A 171 6.92 -0.37 4.41
CA ILE A 171 7.27 0.83 5.18
C ILE A 171 8.13 1.71 4.29
N LEU A 172 7.68 2.94 4.10
CA LEU A 172 8.40 3.96 3.36
C LEU A 172 8.91 5.04 4.31
N ARG A 173 10.10 5.58 4.05
CA ARG A 173 10.65 6.76 4.75
C ARG A 173 10.76 7.92 3.77
N GLU A 174 10.10 9.02 4.10
CA GLU A 174 10.23 10.29 3.38
C GLU A 174 11.62 10.89 3.62
N LYS A 175 12.33 11.26 2.54
CA LYS A 175 13.73 11.66 2.61
C LYS A 175 13.95 12.96 3.38
N GLU A 176 13.08 13.94 3.18
CA GLU A 176 13.26 15.29 3.74
C GLU A 176 12.80 15.37 5.20
N SER A 177 11.60 14.88 5.50
CA SER A 177 11.01 14.97 6.84
C SER A 177 11.47 13.84 7.78
N GLY A 178 11.97 12.73 7.23
CA GLY A 178 12.21 11.48 7.97
C GLY A 178 10.94 10.72 8.35
N LYS A 179 9.75 11.23 7.96
CA LYS A 179 8.45 10.63 8.32
C LYS A 179 8.27 9.26 7.68
N PHE A 180 7.70 8.33 8.45
CA PHE A 180 7.35 7.01 7.98
C PHE A 180 5.91 6.93 7.48
N TRP A 181 5.70 6.11 6.45
CA TRP A 181 4.41 5.83 5.84
C TRP A 181 4.23 4.32 5.69
N LEU A 182 2.99 3.86 5.75
CA LEU A 182 2.62 2.48 5.44
C LEU A 182 1.89 2.42 4.09
N ILE A 183 2.16 1.39 3.31
CA ILE A 183 1.55 1.13 2.00
C ILE A 183 1.08 -0.32 1.88
N ASP A 184 0.38 -0.63 0.78
CA ASP A 184 -0.19 -1.95 0.45
C ASP A 184 -1.22 -2.48 1.47
N PHE A 185 -2.41 -1.88 1.43
CA PHE A 185 -3.52 -2.26 2.32
C PHE A 185 -4.42 -3.35 1.71
N ASP A 186 -3.91 -4.09 0.73
CA ASP A 186 -4.66 -5.17 0.10
C ASP A 186 -5.00 -6.26 1.13
N LYS A 187 -6.28 -6.64 1.21
CA LYS A 187 -6.85 -7.55 2.24
C LYS A 187 -6.70 -7.08 3.69
N CYS A 188 -6.35 -5.81 3.92
CA CYS A 188 -6.41 -5.23 5.26
C CYS A 188 -7.86 -4.93 5.64
N GLN A 189 -8.13 -4.85 6.93
CA GLN A 189 -9.48 -4.60 7.45
C GLN A 189 -9.43 -4.01 8.85
N ILE A 190 -10.51 -3.34 9.24
CA ILE A 190 -10.76 -3.00 10.65
C ILE A 190 -11.21 -4.28 11.35
N GLN A 191 -10.37 -4.80 12.24
CA GLN A 191 -10.60 -6.05 12.96
C GLN A 191 -10.53 -5.79 14.47
N ALA A 192 -11.67 -5.97 15.14
CA ALA A 192 -11.72 -5.87 16.59
C ALA A 192 -10.84 -6.93 17.26
N GLY A 193 -10.20 -6.57 18.36
CA GLY A 193 -9.44 -7.46 19.22
C GLY A 193 -7.97 -7.06 19.37
N GLN A 194 -7.27 -7.77 20.25
CA GLN A 194 -5.86 -7.53 20.55
C GLN A 194 -4.97 -8.71 20.11
N GLU A 195 -5.53 -9.91 19.98
CA GLU A 195 -4.80 -11.15 19.71
C GLU A 195 -4.00 -11.09 18.40
N TRP A 196 -4.54 -10.42 17.38
CA TRP A 196 -3.88 -10.31 16.07
C TRP A 196 -2.73 -9.30 16.06
N LYS A 197 -2.67 -8.34 16.99
CA LYS A 197 -1.65 -7.27 17.00
C LYS A 197 -0.25 -7.82 17.21
N GLN A 198 -0.10 -8.75 18.15
CA GLN A 198 1.17 -9.43 18.40
C GLN A 198 1.61 -10.28 17.19
N ALA A 199 0.67 -10.97 16.56
CA ALA A 199 0.96 -11.71 15.33
C ALA A 199 1.39 -10.76 14.18
N ASN A 200 0.88 -9.53 14.16
CA ASN A 200 1.26 -8.52 13.18
C ASN A 200 2.68 -7.99 13.40
N LEU A 201 3.05 -7.65 14.64
CA LEU A 201 4.43 -7.29 15.01
C LEU A 201 5.39 -8.45 14.75
N ALA A 202 5.03 -9.68 15.12
CA ALA A 202 5.84 -10.86 14.86
C ALA A 202 6.05 -11.12 13.36
N ARG A 203 5.06 -10.78 12.51
CA ARG A 203 5.23 -10.84 11.05
C ARG A 203 6.28 -9.82 10.58
N LEU A 204 6.23 -8.60 11.08
CA LEU A 204 7.20 -7.56 10.74
C LEU A 204 8.62 -7.97 11.17
N LEU A 205 8.80 -8.47 12.40
CA LEU A 205 10.10 -8.98 12.87
C LEU A 205 10.65 -10.09 11.98
N ARG A 206 9.80 -11.06 11.58
CA ARG A 206 10.22 -12.11 10.64
C ARG A 206 10.67 -11.53 9.30
N SER A 207 10.04 -10.44 8.83
CA SER A 207 10.46 -9.75 7.62
C SER A 207 11.82 -9.07 7.79
N PHE A 208 12.08 -8.40 8.92
CA PHE A 208 13.40 -7.84 9.21
C PHE A 208 14.48 -8.92 9.22
N ASN A 209 14.29 -9.98 10.00
CA ASN A 209 15.26 -11.08 10.11
C ASN A 209 15.55 -11.73 8.76
N LYS A 210 14.50 -11.99 7.95
CA LYS A 210 14.65 -12.54 6.61
C LYS A 210 15.52 -11.66 5.70
N GLU A 211 15.29 -10.35 5.72
CA GLU A 211 16.03 -9.43 4.86
C GLU A 211 17.43 -9.10 5.42
N GLN A 212 17.64 -9.25 6.74
CA GLN A 212 18.97 -9.26 7.34
C GLN A 212 19.81 -10.43 6.83
N GLU A 213 19.23 -11.63 6.72
CA GLU A 213 19.90 -12.80 6.15
C GLU A 213 20.13 -12.66 4.64
N ARG A 214 19.13 -12.15 3.89
CA ARG A 214 19.14 -12.14 2.42
C ARG A 214 19.88 -10.96 1.82
N LEU A 215 19.74 -9.78 2.40
CA LEU A 215 20.21 -8.51 1.85
C LEU A 215 21.26 -7.82 2.74
N HIS A 216 21.60 -8.42 3.89
CA HIS A 216 22.57 -7.87 4.84
C HIS A 216 22.25 -6.45 5.29
N ILE A 217 20.96 -6.18 5.56
CA ILE A 217 20.53 -4.87 6.04
C ILE A 217 21.10 -4.54 7.43
N TYR A 218 21.27 -3.25 7.72
CA TYR A 218 21.64 -2.71 9.03
C TYR A 218 20.50 -2.86 10.04
N PHE A 219 20.34 -4.07 10.57
CA PHE A 219 19.34 -4.41 11.57
C PHE A 219 19.92 -5.37 12.61
N ASN A 220 19.58 -5.16 13.88
CA ASN A 220 19.94 -6.06 14.99
C ASN A 220 18.83 -6.09 16.05
N SER A 221 19.04 -6.86 17.13
CA SER A 221 18.07 -6.98 18.22
C SER A 221 17.81 -5.69 18.99
N GLU A 222 18.80 -4.80 19.13
CA GLU A 222 18.63 -3.51 19.80
C GLU A 222 17.68 -2.59 19.01
N ASN A 223 17.77 -2.64 17.67
CA ASN A 223 16.87 -1.92 16.80
C ASN A 223 15.41 -2.39 16.96
N TRP A 224 15.19 -3.70 17.07
CA TRP A 224 13.85 -4.23 17.34
C TRP A 224 13.32 -3.78 18.70
N GLN A 225 14.16 -3.80 19.74
CA GLN A 225 13.78 -3.31 21.07
C GLN A 225 13.37 -1.83 21.03
N ALA A 226 14.08 -0.99 20.26
CA ALA A 226 13.69 0.41 20.07
C ALA A 226 12.31 0.54 19.39
N LEU A 227 12.01 -0.30 18.39
CA LEU A 227 10.69 -0.33 17.77
C LEU A 227 9.59 -0.73 18.77
N GLU A 228 9.81 -1.79 19.56
CA GLU A 228 8.86 -2.22 20.59
C GLU A 228 8.66 -1.13 21.66
N GLN A 229 9.73 -0.46 22.09
CA GLN A 229 9.62 0.69 22.99
C GLN A 229 8.73 1.78 22.41
N GLY A 230 8.87 2.09 21.11
CA GLY A 230 7.99 3.04 20.43
C GLY A 230 6.53 2.59 20.37
N TYR A 231 6.29 1.29 20.20
CA TYR A 231 4.94 0.72 20.10
C TYR A 231 4.18 0.67 21.43
N TYR A 232 4.88 0.39 22.53
CA TYR A 232 4.28 0.25 23.86
C TYR A 232 4.24 1.54 24.69
N ARG A 233 4.87 2.61 24.18
CA ARG A 233 4.77 3.95 24.78
C ARG A 233 3.38 4.56 24.55
#